data_AF-A0A834MLY4-F1
#
_entry.id   AF-A0A834MLY4-F1
#
_cell.length_a   1.000
_cell.length_b   1.000
_cell.length_c   1.000
_cell.angle_alpha   90.00
_cell.angle_beta   90.00
_cell.angle_gamma   90.00
#
_symmetry.space_group_name_H-M   'P 1'
#
loop_
_entity.id
_entity.type
_entity.pdbx_description
1 polymer ?
#
loop_
_entity_poly.entity_id
_entity_poly.type
_entity_poly.pdbx_seq_one_letter_code
_entity_poly.pdbx_strand_id
1 'polypeptide(L)'
;MSDPIIALNDHFRYNHRMAKALQQFLTPPERKMIQLWLDKLEFMNKNLEQMITRSDYMWFILLMLQNRRVREPFSKLPPAHIPALKKFVPLHVYEEVLISNEPNMIYLNRKSSSDILNVKEKRGRGTSCSSLE
;
A
#
# COMPACT_ATOMS: atom_id res chain seq x y z
N MET A 1 -18.76 -15.24 -5.71
CA MET A 1 -17.94 -14.43 -4.78
C MET A 1 -16.65 -15.18 -4.56
N SER A 2 -15.50 -14.52 -4.67
CA SER A 2 -14.20 -15.15 -4.43
C SER A 2 -14.05 -15.55 -2.96
N ASP A 3 -13.41 -16.67 -2.68
CA ASP A 3 -13.06 -17.06 -1.30
C ASP A 3 -12.22 -15.94 -0.65
N PRO A 4 -12.62 -15.42 0.53
CA PRO A 4 -11.87 -14.40 1.26
C PRO A 4 -10.38 -14.73 1.46
N ILE A 5 -10.04 -16.01 1.63
CA ILE A 5 -8.64 -16.46 1.81
C ILE A 5 -7.86 -16.29 0.51
N ILE A 6 -8.47 -16.62 -0.62
CA ILE A 6 -7.86 -16.42 -1.94
C ILE A 6 -7.65 -14.92 -2.20
N ALA A 7 -8.68 -14.10 -1.94
CA ALA A 7 -8.60 -12.65 -2.11
C ALA A 7 -7.49 -12.02 -1.25
N LEU A 8 -7.35 -12.43 0.01
CA LEU A 8 -6.28 -11.96 0.90
C LEU A 8 -4.88 -12.29 0.35
N ASN A 9 -4.68 -13.51 -0.15
CA ASN A 9 -3.40 -13.91 -0.76
C ASN A 9 -3.11 -13.10 -2.03
N ASP A 10 -4.10 -12.92 -2.89
CA ASP A 10 -3.91 -12.21 -4.16
C ASP A 10 -3.60 -10.73 -3.94
N HIS A 11 -4.32 -10.08 -3.02
CA HIS A 11 -4.02 -8.70 -2.62
C HIS A 11 -2.62 -8.57 -2.02
N PHE A 12 -2.23 -9.49 -1.13
CA PHE A 12 -0.88 -9.50 -0.57
C PHE A 12 0.19 -9.64 -1.66
N ARG A 13 0.02 -10.59 -2.58
CA ARG A 13 0.98 -10.85 -3.67
C ARG A 13 1.10 -9.65 -4.62
N TYR A 14 -0.02 -9.02 -4.97
CA TYR A 14 -0.02 -7.81 -5.77
C TYR A 14 0.76 -6.69 -5.07
N ASN A 15 0.45 -6.43 -3.80
CA ASN A 15 1.12 -5.41 -3.00
C ASN A 15 2.61 -5.71 -2.81
N HIS A 16 2.98 -6.97 -2.61
CA HIS A 16 4.38 -7.39 -2.48
C HIS A 16 5.18 -7.14 -3.77
N ARG A 17 4.61 -7.42 -4.96
CA ARG A 17 5.24 -7.09 -6.25
C ARG A 17 5.40 -5.57 -6.41
N MET A 18 4.39 -4.80 -6.04
CA MET A 18 4.47 -3.34 -6.06
C MET A 18 5.56 -2.82 -5.13
N ALA A 19 5.67 -3.36 -3.91
CA ALA A 19 6.72 -3.00 -2.96
C ALA A 19 8.12 -3.33 -3.50
N LYS A 20 8.29 -4.48 -4.16
CA LYS A 20 9.56 -4.85 -4.83
C LYS A 20 9.95 -3.91 -5.97
N ALA A 21 8.98 -3.32 -6.66
CA ALA A 21 9.25 -2.28 -7.66
C ALA A 21 9.62 -0.96 -6.99
N LEU A 22 8.87 -0.52 -5.98
CA LEU A 22 9.10 0.76 -5.30
C LEU A 22 10.40 0.79 -4.48
N GLN A 23 10.84 -0.32 -3.90
CA GLN A 23 12.08 -0.36 -3.11
C GLN A 23 13.33 -0.04 -3.96
N GLN A 24 13.25 -0.11 -5.29
CA GLN A 24 14.37 0.24 -6.17
C GLN A 24 14.74 1.73 -6.10
N PHE A 25 13.83 2.57 -5.61
CA PHE A 25 14.07 4.01 -5.39
C PHE A 25 14.74 4.31 -4.03
N LEU A 26 14.96 3.30 -3.19
CA LEU A 26 15.65 3.46 -1.91
C LEU A 26 17.17 3.37 -2.06
N THR A 27 17.88 3.90 -1.07
CA THR A 27 19.32 3.68 -0.93
C THR A 27 19.65 2.19 -0.74
N PRO A 28 20.85 1.71 -1.09
CA PRO A 28 21.18 0.29 -0.97
C PRO A 28 20.97 -0.31 0.44
N PRO A 29 21.33 0.36 1.55
CA PRO A 29 21.07 -0.16 2.89
C PRO A 29 19.58 -0.28 3.22
N GLU A 30 18.79 0.75 2.90
CA GLU A 30 17.34 0.75 3.11
C GLU A 30 16.66 -0.32 2.26
N ARG A 31 17.06 -0.45 0.98
CA ARG A 31 16.56 -1.49 0.08
C ARG A 31 16.82 -2.88 0.62
N LYS A 32 18.03 -3.13 1.14
CA LYS A 32 18.35 -4.41 1.78
C LYS A 32 17.46 -4.67 2.99
N MET A 33 17.22 -3.65 3.82
CA MET A 33 16.37 -3.81 5.00
C MET A 33 14.90 -4.09 4.63
N ILE A 34 14.35 -3.32 3.69
CA ILE A 34 12.99 -3.55 3.19
C ILE A 34 12.87 -4.94 2.55
N GLN A 35 13.88 -5.39 1.79
CA GLN A 35 13.87 -6.75 1.23
C GLN A 35 13.74 -7.82 2.33
N LEU A 36 14.45 -7.69 3.45
CA LEU A 36 14.33 -8.62 4.59
C LEU A 36 12.94 -8.60 5.22
N TRP A 37 12.30 -7.44 5.30
CA TRP A 37 10.90 -7.31 5.74
C TRP A 37 9.94 -8.01 4.76
N LEU A 38 10.09 -7.77 3.46
CA LEU A 38 9.24 -8.40 2.45
C LEU A 38 9.37 -9.93 2.47
N ASP A 39 10.60 -10.44 2.57
CA ASP A 39 10.86 -11.89 2.66
C ASP A 39 10.21 -12.48 3.91
N LYS A 40 10.28 -11.80 5.06
CA LYS A 40 9.62 -12.26 6.29
C LYS A 40 8.10 -12.35 6.15
N LEU A 41 7.48 -11.35 5.52
CA LEU A 41 6.03 -11.28 5.35
C LEU A 41 5.50 -12.32 4.35
N GLU A 42 6.29 -12.70 3.34
CA GLU A 42 5.93 -13.72 2.35
C GLU A 42 5.57 -15.06 3.03
N PHE A 43 6.32 -15.43 4.08
CA PHE A 43 6.13 -16.68 4.82
C PHE A 43 5.05 -16.64 5.92
N MET A 44 4.38 -15.51 6.12
CA MET A 44 3.33 -15.34 7.15
C MET A 44 1.93 -15.72 6.62
N ASN A 45 1.77 -16.95 6.13
CA ASN A 45 0.52 -17.44 5.53
C ASN A 45 -0.03 -18.72 6.15
N LYS A 46 0.44 -19.10 7.36
CA LYS A 46 0.08 -20.40 7.97
C LYS A 46 -1.35 -20.43 8.51
N ASN A 47 -1.89 -19.28 8.89
CA ASN A 47 -3.24 -19.13 9.39
C ASN A 47 -3.81 -17.75 9.03
N LEU A 48 -5.11 -17.58 9.22
CA LEU A 48 -5.82 -16.35 8.86
C LEU A 48 -5.28 -15.10 9.59
N GLU A 49 -4.94 -15.22 10.87
CA GLU A 49 -4.39 -14.12 11.67
C GLU A 49 -3.05 -13.63 11.10
N GLN A 50 -2.16 -14.54 10.72
CA GLN A 50 -0.91 -14.20 10.05
C GLN A 50 -1.17 -13.53 8.70
N MET A 51 -2.15 -14.02 7.93
CA MET A 51 -2.51 -13.46 6.63
C MET A 51 -3.04 -12.03 6.74
N ILE A 52 -3.88 -11.75 7.75
CA ILE A 52 -4.36 -10.40 8.05
C ILE A 52 -3.19 -9.51 8.48
N THR A 53 -2.38 -9.99 9.44
CA THR A 53 -1.23 -9.24 9.96
C THR A 53 -0.26 -8.86 8.84
N ARG A 54 0.15 -9.80 7.98
CA ARG A 54 1.07 -9.47 6.88
C ARG A 54 0.45 -8.51 5.85
N SER A 55 -0.88 -8.52 5.70
CA SER A 55 -1.57 -7.60 4.80
C SER A 55 -1.55 -6.18 5.34
N ASP A 56 -1.77 -6.00 6.64
CA ASP A 56 -1.64 -4.69 7.32
C ASP A 56 -0.23 -4.13 7.18
N TYR A 57 0.79 -4.97 7.45
CA TYR A 57 2.19 -4.59 7.29
C TYR A 57 2.53 -4.24 5.83
N MET A 58 2.07 -5.03 4.87
CA MET A 58 2.35 -4.79 3.46
C MET A 58 1.74 -3.47 2.98
N TRP A 59 0.52 -3.16 3.41
CA TRP A 59 -0.12 -1.89 3.09
C TRP A 59 0.64 -0.70 3.68
N PHE A 60 1.03 -0.79 4.96
CA PHE A 60 1.79 0.28 5.60
C PHE A 60 3.18 0.49 4.96
N ILE A 61 3.87 -0.61 4.59
CA ILE A 61 5.12 -0.55 3.84
C ILE A 61 4.92 0.17 2.51
N LEU A 62 3.86 -0.13 1.75
CA LEU A 62 3.59 0.57 0.50
C LEU A 62 3.43 2.08 0.69
N LEU A 63 2.68 2.50 1.71
CA LEU A 63 2.51 3.92 2.01
C LEU A 63 3.83 4.62 2.35
N MET A 64 4.72 3.96 3.09
CA MET A 64 6.07 4.49 3.35
C MET A 64 6.91 4.57 2.07
N LEU A 65 6.87 3.54 1.24
CA LEU A 65 7.64 3.47 -0.01
C LEU A 65 7.18 4.51 -1.04
N GLN A 66 5.91 4.86 -1.07
CA GLN A 66 5.39 5.95 -1.91
C GLN A 66 6.06 7.30 -1.59
N ASN A 67 6.38 7.54 -0.32
CA ASN A 67 7.11 8.73 0.12
C ASN A 67 8.64 8.57 0.06
N ARG A 68 9.14 7.41 -0.39
CA ARG A 68 10.57 7.07 -0.50
C ARG A 68 11.36 7.25 0.81
N ARG A 69 10.69 7.06 1.95
CA ARG A 69 11.30 7.19 3.28
C ARG A 69 11.02 5.96 4.10
N VAL A 70 12.07 5.29 4.52
CA VAL A 70 11.97 4.18 5.48
C VAL A 70 11.96 4.77 6.89
N ARG A 71 10.93 4.44 7.67
CA ARG A 71 10.79 4.87 9.07
C ARG A 71 11.01 3.70 10.02
N GLU A 72 11.25 3.98 11.29
CA GLU A 72 11.21 2.92 12.31
C GLU A 72 9.82 2.28 12.36
N PRO A 73 9.70 0.98 12.65
CA PRO A 73 10.75 0.01 12.95
C PRO A 73 11.40 -0.64 11.70
N PHE A 74 11.02 -0.22 10.49
CA PHE A 74 11.40 -0.86 9.22
C PHE A 74 12.83 -0.56 8.77
N SER A 75 13.52 0.35 9.44
CA SER A 75 14.96 0.57 9.33
C SER A 75 15.80 -0.48 10.08
N LYS A 76 15.16 -1.36 10.86
CA LYS A 76 15.80 -2.44 11.63
C LYS A 76 15.29 -3.80 11.15
N LEU A 77 15.98 -4.86 11.55
CA LEU A 77 15.59 -6.23 11.21
C LEU A 77 14.17 -6.56 11.70
N PRO A 78 13.39 -7.32 10.92
CA PRO A 78 12.10 -7.80 11.40
C PRO A 78 12.30 -8.71 12.63
N PRO A 79 11.47 -8.57 13.68
CA PRO A 79 11.54 -9.45 14.84
C PRO A 79 11.16 -10.89 14.46
N ALA A 80 11.60 -11.85 15.27
CA ALA A 80 11.29 -13.26 15.07
C ALA A 80 9.76 -13.50 15.08
N HIS A 81 9.07 -12.86 16.02
CA HIS A 81 7.61 -12.80 16.10
C HIS A 81 7.14 -11.40 15.75
N ILE A 82 6.28 -11.28 14.74
CA ILE A 82 5.71 -10.01 14.29
C ILE A 82 4.40 -9.76 15.05
N PRO A 83 4.33 -8.75 15.94
CA PRO A 83 3.09 -8.40 16.62
C PRO A 83 2.14 -7.66 15.66
N ALA A 84 0.92 -7.38 16.12
CA ALA A 84 -0.02 -6.56 15.35
C ALA A 84 0.58 -5.16 15.06
N LEU A 85 0.42 -4.67 13.82
CA LEU A 85 1.07 -3.44 13.34
C LEU A 85 0.87 -2.25 14.27
N LYS A 86 -0.38 -2.02 14.71
CA LYS A 86 -0.76 -0.90 15.60
C LYS A 86 -0.04 -0.89 16.95
N LYS A 87 0.41 -2.06 17.42
CA LYS A 87 1.17 -2.19 18.67
C LYS A 87 2.68 -2.07 18.45
N PHE A 88 3.13 -2.19 17.20
CA PHE A 88 4.54 -2.26 16.86
C PHE A 88 5.09 -0.93 16.34
N VAL A 89 4.31 -0.25 15.50
CA VAL A 89 4.71 1.02 14.91
C VAL A 89 4.44 2.13 15.92
N PRO A 90 5.44 2.98 16.25
CA PRO A 90 5.20 4.14 17.10
C PRO A 90 4.10 5.04 16.53
N LEU A 91 3.20 5.54 17.38
CA LEU A 91 2.03 6.31 16.96
C LEU A 91 2.39 7.48 16.04
N HIS A 92 3.42 8.26 16.40
CA HIS A 92 3.87 9.40 15.59
C HIS A 92 4.32 8.99 14.18
N VAL A 93 4.97 7.83 14.03
CA VAL A 93 5.36 7.32 12.70
C VAL A 93 4.12 6.90 11.92
N TYR A 94 3.20 6.21 12.58
CA TYR A 94 1.97 5.75 11.96
C TYR A 94 1.17 6.94 11.40
N GLU A 95 0.96 7.98 12.21
CA GLU A 95 0.25 9.20 11.81
C GLU A 95 0.97 9.95 10.69
N GLU A 96 2.29 10.14 10.81
CA GLU A 96 3.09 10.83 9.79
C GLU A 96 2.96 10.16 8.41
N VAL A 97 3.02 8.83 8.37
CA VAL A 97 2.89 8.05 7.13
C VAL A 97 1.49 8.19 6.54
N LEU A 98 0.45 8.19 7.37
CA LEU A 98 -0.93 8.37 6.90
C LEU A 98 -1.16 9.79 6.37
N ILE A 99 -0.74 10.82 7.11
CA ILE A 99 -0.89 12.23 6.71
C ILE A 99 -0.15 12.50 5.39
N SER A 100 1.07 12.00 5.25
CA SER A 100 1.86 12.17 4.02
C SER A 100 1.18 11.54 2.79
N ASN A 101 0.29 10.56 3.00
CA ASN A 101 -0.47 9.89 1.95
C ASN A 101 -1.93 10.36 1.86
N GLU A 102 -2.36 11.35 2.65
CA GLU A 102 -3.72 11.89 2.65
C GLU A 102 -4.19 12.36 1.26
N PRO A 103 -3.36 12.98 0.39
CA PRO A 103 -3.78 13.34 -0.97
C PRO A 103 -4.26 12.14 -1.80
N ASN A 104 -3.74 10.92 -1.53
CA ASN A 104 -4.17 9.69 -2.19
C ASN A 104 -5.53 9.19 -1.65
N MET A 105 -5.90 9.57 -0.43
CA MET A 105 -7.16 9.20 0.22
C MET A 105 -8.34 10.08 -0.21
N ILE A 106 -8.09 11.30 -0.71
CA ILE A 106 -9.13 12.21 -1.22
C ILE A 106 -9.91 11.58 -2.39
N TYR A 107 -9.26 10.73 -3.20
CA TYR A 107 -9.91 10.04 -4.32
C TYR A 107 -10.92 8.95 -3.90
N LEU A 108 -10.82 8.43 -2.68
CA LEU A 108 -11.80 7.46 -2.15
C LEU A 108 -13.07 8.14 -1.67
N ASN A 109 -12.98 9.40 -1.21
CA ASN A 109 -14.11 10.15 -0.65
C ASN A 109 -14.99 10.82 -1.72
N ARG A 110 -14.53 10.86 -2.98
CA ARG A 110 -15.26 11.48 -4.11
C ARG A 110 -16.32 10.56 -4.75
N LYS A 111 -16.55 9.36 -4.23
CA LYS A 111 -17.67 8.50 -4.61
C LYS A 111 -18.74 8.47 -3.51
N SER A 112 -19.21 9.65 -3.12
CA SER A 112 -20.58 9.80 -2.62
C SER A 112 -21.53 9.42 -3.76
N SER A 113 -22.52 8.57 -3.49
CA SER A 113 -23.53 8.08 -4.45
C SER A 113 -24.28 9.18 -5.22
N SER A 114 -24.20 10.44 -4.75
CA SER A 114 -24.76 11.62 -5.41
C SER A 114 -24.11 11.96 -6.76
N ASP A 115 -22.83 11.64 -6.95
CA ASP A 115 -22.08 12.09 -8.13
C ASP A 115 -22.28 11.18 -9.35
N ILE A 116 -22.67 9.92 -9.14
CA ILE A 116 -22.93 8.95 -10.21
C ILE A 116 -24.23 9.29 -10.97
N LEU A 117 -25.19 9.94 -10.31
CA LEU A 117 -26.46 10.33 -10.93
C LEU A 117 -26.34 11.58 -11.81
N ASN A 118 -25.28 12.39 -11.66
CA ASN A 118 -25.08 13.62 -12.43
C ASN A 118 -24.22 13.47 -13.69
N VAL A 119 -23.69 12.27 -13.99
CA VAL A 119 -22.87 12.04 -15.19
C VAL A 119 -23.72 11.85 -16.46
N LYS A 120 -25.04 11.70 -16.35
CA LYS A 120 -25.91 11.48 -17.53
C LYS A 120 -26.25 12.71 -18.37
N GLU A 121 -25.82 13.92 -18.01
CA GLU A 121 -26.30 15.14 -18.70
C GLU A 121 -25.25 16.12 -19.24
N LYS A 122 -24.00 15.68 -19.46
CA LYS A 122 -23.03 16.47 -20.24
C LYS A 122 -22.38 15.66 -21.36
N ARG A 123 -23.20 15.27 -22.35
CA ARG A 123 -22.72 15.07 -23.73
C ARG A 123 -22.69 16.44 -24.42
N GLY A 124 -21.49 16.90 -24.77
CA GLY A 124 -21.32 17.94 -25.77
C GLY A 124 -20.27 18.99 -25.40
N ARG A 125 -19.02 18.75 -25.80
CA ARG A 125 -18.21 19.63 -26.66
C ARG A 125 -16.81 19.04 -26.80
N GLY A 126 -16.38 18.96 -28.05
CA GLY A 126 -15.28 18.11 -28.51
C GLY A 126 -13.89 18.62 -28.18
N THR A 127 -12.96 17.69 -28.14
CA THR A 127 -11.52 17.92 -28.27
C THR A 127 -11.12 17.56 -29.69
N SER A 128 -10.87 18.59 -30.49
CA SER A 128 -10.25 18.49 -31.81
C SER A 128 -8.80 18.05 -31.63
N CYS A 129 -8.43 16.92 -32.23
CA CYS A 129 -7.07 16.40 -32.26
C CYS A 129 -6.36 17.02 -33.47
N SER A 130 -5.43 17.95 -33.25
CA SER A 130 -4.48 18.37 -34.29
C SER A 130 -3.42 17.29 -34.43
N SER A 131 -3.45 16.57 -35.55
CA SER A 131 -2.36 15.68 -35.96
C SER A 131 -1.27 16.54 -36.61
N LEU A 132 -0.04 16.38 -36.15
CA LEU A 132 1.16 16.81 -36.88
C LEU A 132 1.52 15.68 -37.84
N GLU A 133 1.34 15.92 -39.14
CA GLU A 133 2.30 15.75 -40.24
C GLU A 133 1.62 16.09 -41.58
#